data_AF-A0A8J8JJZ1-F1
#
_entry.id   AF-A0A8J8JJZ1-F1
#
_cell.length_a   1.000
_cell.length_b   1.000
_cell.length_c   1.000
_cell.angle_alpha   90.00
_cell.angle_beta   90.00
_cell.angle_gamma   90.00
#
_symmetry.space_group_name_H-M   'P 1'
#
loop_
_entity.id
_entity.type
_entity.pdbx_description
1 polymer ?
#
loop_
_entity_poly.entity_id
_entity_poly.type
_entity_poly.pdbx_seq_one_letter_code
_entity_poly.pdbx_strand_id
1 'polypeptide(L)'
;MKKRLPASRVYISDILNGYYIKSDGDLEPNYLITKDARKVYRVKLVATVVREPFLSDDETYGKFQLDDGTGTIWALAFRDDTRFVKLVNKGDLIQVIGKVAEWRDDKQILIEGVSKVEPNMMVLHRFETLKEKAEHVLKAREAFDIYDRYGITAKAKVIAKNKGISEDLLMTIDELYTLMLEQRSLEEELFEEEVPEEEAPKENPELEKAKKAVLDLLQEKGKPLSHRFIVKKLSKEFDEELVDEAITRLLAEGDIYEPETGYYEPL
;
A
#
# COMPACT_ATOMS: atom_id res chain seq x y z
N MET A 1 -34.93 15.52 2.29
CA MET A 1 -34.50 14.15 2.67
C MET A 1 -33.28 13.77 1.85
N LYS A 2 -32.17 13.36 2.49
CA LYS A 2 -30.97 12.88 1.78
C LYS A 2 -31.34 11.62 0.99
N LYS A 3 -31.08 11.59 -0.33
CA LYS A 3 -31.43 10.47 -1.21
C LYS A 3 -30.69 9.22 -0.75
N ARG A 4 -31.40 8.13 -0.46
CA ARG A 4 -30.77 6.84 -0.11
C ARG A 4 -30.21 6.20 -1.37
N LEU A 5 -28.88 6.10 -1.46
CA LEU A 5 -28.20 5.42 -2.57
C LEU A 5 -28.15 3.90 -2.36
N PRO A 6 -28.15 3.10 -3.44
CA PRO A 6 -28.15 1.64 -3.34
C PRO A 6 -26.85 1.11 -2.73
N ALA A 7 -26.95 0.00 -2.01
CA ALA A 7 -25.77 -0.74 -1.53
C ALA A 7 -25.22 -1.61 -2.67
N SER A 8 -23.93 -1.49 -2.95
CA SER A 8 -23.23 -2.30 -3.95
C SER A 8 -22.55 -3.49 -3.28
N ARG A 9 -22.60 -4.65 -3.91
CA ARG A 9 -21.81 -5.80 -3.48
C ARG A 9 -20.36 -5.61 -3.93
N VAL A 10 -19.45 -5.75 -3.00
CA VAL A 10 -18.00 -5.58 -3.20
C VAL A 10 -17.25 -6.58 -2.34
N TYR A 11 -16.01 -6.89 -2.72
CA TYR A 11 -15.10 -7.60 -1.84
C TYR A 11 -14.46 -6.65 -0.84
N ILE A 12 -14.07 -7.14 0.34
CA ILE A 12 -13.30 -6.34 1.31
C ILE A 12 -12.00 -5.85 0.67
N SER A 13 -11.32 -6.68 -0.13
CA SER A 13 -10.12 -6.27 -0.85
C SER A 13 -10.35 -5.05 -1.75
N ASP A 14 -11.54 -4.91 -2.35
CA ASP A 14 -11.86 -3.78 -3.23
C ASP A 14 -12.02 -2.48 -2.43
N ILE A 15 -12.48 -2.59 -1.18
CA ILE A 15 -12.55 -1.46 -0.25
C ILE A 15 -11.14 -1.06 0.18
N LEU A 16 -10.34 -2.02 0.65
CA LEU A 16 -8.98 -1.76 1.14
C LEU A 16 -8.07 -1.16 0.06
N ASN A 17 -8.20 -1.63 -1.18
CA ASN A 17 -7.40 -1.17 -2.32
C ASN A 17 -7.99 0.04 -3.06
N GLY A 18 -9.19 0.49 -2.68
CA GLY A 18 -9.83 1.64 -3.30
C GLY A 18 -9.34 2.97 -2.71
N TYR A 19 -9.81 4.07 -3.30
CA TYR A 19 -9.57 5.42 -2.84
C TYR A 19 -10.85 5.94 -2.21
N TYR A 20 -10.78 6.46 -0.99
CA TYR A 20 -11.94 7.04 -0.32
C TYR A 20 -12.01 8.54 -0.59
N ILE A 21 -13.19 9.01 -0.96
CA ILE A 21 -13.44 10.42 -1.27
C ILE A 21 -14.46 10.94 -0.27
N LYS A 22 -14.02 11.93 0.50
CA LYS A 22 -14.89 12.72 1.36
C LYS A 22 -15.43 13.90 0.55
N SER A 23 -16.75 13.96 0.39
CA SER A 23 -17.37 15.08 -0.32
C SER A 23 -17.46 16.30 0.61
N ASP A 24 -17.16 17.49 0.07
CA ASP A 24 -17.15 18.75 0.83
C ASP A 24 -18.56 19.28 1.16
N GLY A 25 -19.59 18.81 0.45
CA GLY A 25 -20.97 19.26 0.64
C GLY A 25 -21.77 18.40 1.62
N ASP A 26 -22.50 19.03 2.55
CA ASP A 26 -23.42 18.34 3.49
C ASP A 26 -24.44 17.40 2.81
N LEU A 27 -24.81 17.73 1.57
CA LEU A 27 -25.77 16.98 0.76
C LEU A 27 -25.13 15.87 -0.07
N GLU A 28 -23.84 15.95 -0.34
CA GLU A 28 -23.15 14.95 -1.15
C GLU A 28 -22.74 13.74 -0.29
N PRO A 29 -22.90 12.52 -0.79
CA PRO A 29 -22.49 11.33 -0.08
C PRO A 29 -21.03 11.02 -0.40
N ASN A 30 -20.23 10.77 0.63
CA ASN A 30 -18.91 10.17 0.48
C ASN A 30 -19.00 8.85 -0.29
N TYR A 31 -17.92 8.51 -0.98
CA TYR A 31 -17.84 7.28 -1.76
C TYR A 31 -16.43 6.74 -1.80
N LEU A 32 -16.32 5.50 -2.26
CA LEU A 32 -15.07 4.84 -2.60
C LEU A 32 -14.98 4.71 -4.12
N ILE A 33 -13.82 4.99 -4.70
CA ILE A 33 -13.48 4.59 -6.07
C ILE A 33 -12.58 3.37 -6.01
N THR A 34 -13.01 2.28 -6.63
CA THR A 34 -12.21 1.06 -6.78
C THR A 34 -11.17 1.20 -7.89
N LYS A 35 -10.15 0.33 -7.93
CA LYS A 35 -9.10 0.35 -8.97
C LYS A 35 -9.63 0.19 -10.40
N ASP A 36 -10.81 -0.40 -10.58
CA ASP A 36 -11.53 -0.51 -11.85
C ASP A 36 -12.50 0.66 -12.10
N ALA A 37 -12.30 1.80 -11.45
CA ALA A 37 -13.10 3.02 -11.59
C ALA A 37 -14.60 2.83 -11.30
N ARG A 38 -14.97 1.90 -10.41
CA ARG A 38 -16.34 1.79 -9.88
C ARG A 38 -16.52 2.70 -8.67
N LYS A 39 -17.49 3.62 -8.74
CA LYS A 39 -17.90 4.49 -7.61
C LYS A 39 -18.89 3.75 -6.69
N VAL A 40 -18.56 3.66 -5.40
CA VAL A 40 -19.29 2.87 -4.39
C VAL A 40 -19.66 3.76 -3.20
N TYR A 41 -20.95 4.07 -3.05
CA TYR A 41 -21.45 4.97 -1.99
C TYR A 41 -21.84 4.24 -0.71
N ARG A 42 -22.17 2.95 -0.83
CA ARG A 42 -22.65 2.09 0.24
C ARG A 42 -22.29 0.66 -0.12
N VAL A 43 -21.83 -0.10 0.86
CA VAL A 43 -21.39 -1.48 0.66
C VAL A 43 -22.42 -2.44 1.22
N LYS A 44 -22.52 -3.59 0.57
CA LYS A 44 -23.17 -4.79 1.07
C LYS A 44 -22.12 -5.90 1.08
N LEU A 45 -21.83 -6.42 2.26
CA LEU A 45 -20.83 -7.47 2.48
C LEU A 45 -21.51 -8.71 3.04
N VAL A 46 -20.96 -9.90 2.74
CA VAL A 46 -21.22 -11.13 3.51
C VAL A 46 -19.88 -11.66 3.99
N ALA A 47 -19.69 -11.67 5.30
CA ALA A 47 -18.40 -11.92 5.93
C ALA A 47 -18.57 -12.58 7.30
N THR A 48 -17.52 -13.26 7.75
CA THR A 48 -17.45 -13.88 9.08
C THR A 48 -16.92 -12.87 10.09
N VAL A 49 -17.49 -12.85 11.29
CA VAL A 49 -16.98 -12.07 12.43
C VAL A 49 -15.79 -12.80 13.03
N VAL A 50 -14.58 -12.24 12.92
CA VAL A 50 -13.33 -12.93 13.30
C VAL A 50 -12.80 -12.57 14.69
N ARG A 51 -13.27 -11.45 15.26
CA ARG A 51 -12.91 -11.00 16.62
C ARG A 51 -14.14 -10.87 17.50
N GLU A 52 -13.91 -10.88 18.81
CA GLU A 52 -14.98 -10.61 19.76
C GLU A 52 -15.53 -9.19 19.55
N PRO A 53 -16.85 -9.03 19.38
CA PRO A 53 -17.45 -7.71 19.31
C PRO A 53 -17.18 -6.91 20.59
N PHE A 54 -16.80 -5.66 20.42
CA PHE A 54 -16.54 -4.73 21.52
C PHE A 54 -17.65 -3.69 21.57
N LEU A 55 -18.11 -3.37 22.77
CA LEU A 55 -19.05 -2.28 23.06
C LEU A 55 -18.47 -1.46 24.22
N SER A 56 -18.54 -0.13 24.12
CA SER A 56 -18.14 0.76 25.21
C SER A 56 -19.14 0.68 26.38
N ASP A 57 -18.67 1.03 27.58
CA ASP A 57 -19.50 0.98 28.80
C ASP A 57 -20.75 1.89 28.74
N ASP A 58 -20.63 3.01 28.03
CA ASP A 58 -21.72 3.96 27.77
C ASP A 58 -22.57 3.59 26.54
N GLU A 59 -22.24 2.48 25.87
CA GLU A 59 -22.87 1.96 24.65
C GLU A 59 -22.93 2.95 23.47
N THR A 60 -22.10 4.01 23.49
CA THR A 60 -22.05 5.00 22.41
C THR A 60 -21.14 4.59 21.25
N TYR A 61 -20.30 3.59 21.45
CA TYR A 61 -19.37 3.07 20.47
C TYR A 61 -19.31 1.55 20.52
N GLY A 62 -19.28 0.91 19.35
CA GLY A 62 -18.99 -0.50 19.25
C GLY A 62 -18.30 -0.86 17.95
N LYS A 63 -17.60 -2.00 17.96
CA LYS A 63 -16.87 -2.48 16.79
C LYS A 63 -16.77 -3.99 16.74
N PHE A 64 -16.63 -4.52 15.54
CA PHE A 64 -16.20 -5.90 15.29
C PHE A 64 -15.44 -5.99 13.97
N GLN A 65 -14.66 -7.05 13.80
CA GLN A 65 -13.85 -7.25 12.60
C GLN A 65 -14.49 -8.30 11.69
N LEU A 66 -14.55 -7.99 10.40
CA LEU A 66 -15.10 -8.82 9.33
C LEU A 66 -13.99 -9.43 8.49
N ASP A 67 -14.19 -10.65 8.00
CA ASP A 67 -13.35 -11.33 7.01
C ASP A 67 -14.24 -12.05 5.97
N ASP A 68 -14.02 -11.79 4.69
CA ASP A 68 -14.74 -12.42 3.56
C ASP A 68 -13.85 -13.38 2.74
N GLY A 69 -12.61 -13.60 3.18
CA GLY A 69 -11.55 -14.35 2.50
C GLY A 69 -10.71 -13.53 1.51
N THR A 70 -11.06 -12.26 1.25
CA THR A 70 -10.28 -11.34 0.41
C THR A 70 -9.52 -10.30 1.22
N GLY A 71 -9.92 -10.10 2.47
CA GLY A 71 -9.27 -9.20 3.41
C GLY A 71 -10.08 -9.07 4.69
N THR A 72 -9.54 -8.32 5.65
CA THR A 72 -10.22 -8.03 6.91
C THR A 72 -10.49 -6.54 7.04
N ILE A 73 -11.66 -6.16 7.55
CA ILE A 73 -12.02 -4.75 7.78
C ILE A 73 -12.75 -4.55 9.10
N TRP A 74 -12.53 -3.40 9.74
CA TRP A 74 -13.27 -3.01 10.93
C TRP A 74 -14.65 -2.45 10.55
N ALA A 75 -15.68 -2.96 11.22
CA ALA A 75 -17.02 -2.40 11.19
C ALA A 75 -17.28 -1.67 12.51
N LEU A 76 -17.65 -0.40 12.41
CA LEU A 76 -17.86 0.53 13.52
C LEU A 76 -19.35 0.91 13.59
N ALA A 77 -19.84 1.00 14.82
CA ALA A 77 -21.17 1.49 15.13
C ALA A 77 -21.07 2.60 16.17
N PHE A 78 -21.91 3.63 16.01
CA PHE A 78 -21.97 4.77 16.92
C PHE A 78 -23.42 5.01 17.37
N ARG A 79 -23.59 5.42 18.63
CA ARG A 79 -24.89 5.75 19.24
C ARG A 79 -25.93 4.66 18.97
N ASP A 80 -27.06 5.00 18.35
CA ASP A 80 -28.16 4.07 18.09
C ASP A 80 -27.75 2.84 17.25
N ASP A 81 -26.70 2.94 16.44
CA ASP A 81 -26.22 1.82 15.62
C ASP A 81 -25.47 0.77 16.44
N THR A 82 -25.06 1.07 17.69
CA THR A 82 -24.39 0.07 18.56
C THR A 82 -25.28 -1.13 18.89
N ARG A 83 -26.61 -0.97 18.75
CA ARG A 83 -27.56 -2.08 18.81
C ARG A 83 -27.21 -3.22 17.82
N PHE A 84 -26.58 -2.93 16.68
CA PHE A 84 -26.17 -3.95 15.72
C PHE A 84 -25.01 -4.81 16.21
N VAL A 85 -24.13 -4.25 17.04
CA VAL A 85 -23.00 -4.97 17.64
C VAL A 85 -23.50 -6.05 18.60
N LYS A 86 -24.59 -5.78 19.32
CA LYS A 86 -25.23 -6.74 20.23
C LYS A 86 -25.88 -7.94 19.51
N LEU A 87 -26.05 -7.88 18.18
CA LEU A 87 -26.70 -8.94 17.39
C LEU A 87 -25.70 -9.97 16.84
N VAL A 88 -24.40 -9.75 17.02
CA VAL A 88 -23.34 -10.56 16.44
C VAL A 88 -22.42 -11.11 17.52
N ASN A 89 -21.81 -12.25 17.24
CA ASN A 89 -20.80 -12.91 18.06
C ASN A 89 -19.64 -13.35 17.16
N LYS A 90 -18.48 -13.59 17.77
CA LYS A 90 -17.35 -14.19 17.05
C LYS A 90 -17.77 -15.52 16.42
N GLY A 91 -17.40 -15.70 15.16
CA GLY A 91 -17.72 -16.88 14.35
C GLY A 91 -19.03 -16.79 13.56
N ASP A 92 -19.87 -15.78 13.82
CA ASP A 92 -21.10 -15.59 13.05
C ASP A 92 -20.78 -15.24 11.58
N LEU A 93 -21.51 -15.87 10.66
CA LEU A 93 -21.58 -15.42 9.27
C LEU A 93 -22.71 -14.39 9.13
N ILE A 94 -22.38 -13.18 8.70
CA ILE A 94 -23.31 -12.07 8.68
C ILE A 94 -23.33 -11.35 7.34
N GLN A 95 -24.47 -10.77 7.01
CA GLN A 95 -24.60 -9.76 5.98
C GLN A 95 -24.57 -8.38 6.64
N VAL A 96 -23.74 -7.48 6.11
CA VAL A 96 -23.56 -6.11 6.61
C VAL A 96 -23.87 -5.12 5.50
N ILE A 97 -24.64 -4.09 5.83
CA ILE A 97 -24.81 -2.91 5.00
C ILE A 97 -24.22 -1.73 5.75
N GLY A 98 -23.40 -0.93 5.07
CA GLY A 98 -22.78 0.23 5.69
C GLY A 98 -22.15 1.19 4.69
N LYS A 99 -21.65 2.30 5.20
CA LYS A 99 -20.86 3.26 4.42
C LYS A 99 -19.39 3.03 4.68
N VAL A 100 -18.56 3.20 3.66
CA VAL A 100 -17.12 3.30 3.87
C VAL A 100 -16.83 4.62 4.54
N ALA A 101 -15.94 4.62 5.52
CA ALA A 101 -15.32 5.80 6.10
C ALA A 101 -13.82 5.56 6.17
N GLU A 102 -13.05 6.63 6.22
CA GLU A 102 -11.61 6.56 6.38
C GLU A 102 -11.18 7.51 7.50
N TRP A 103 -10.27 7.03 8.33
CA TRP A 103 -9.68 7.81 9.41
C TRP A 103 -8.20 7.48 9.49
N ARG A 104 -7.34 8.48 9.24
CA ARG A 104 -5.87 8.31 9.19
C ARG A 104 -5.48 7.12 8.32
N ASP A 105 -5.98 7.14 7.09
CA ASP A 105 -5.72 6.12 6.04
C ASP A 105 -6.27 4.71 6.32
N ASP A 106 -6.85 4.48 7.50
CA ASP A 106 -7.56 3.25 7.81
C ASP A 106 -9.02 3.33 7.34
N LYS A 107 -9.37 2.46 6.39
CA LYS A 107 -10.75 2.32 5.92
C LYS A 107 -11.56 1.42 6.84
N GLN A 108 -12.76 1.87 7.19
CA GLN A 108 -13.70 1.17 8.06
C GLN A 108 -15.11 1.21 7.47
N ILE A 109 -15.99 0.33 7.96
CA ILE A 109 -17.40 0.33 7.61
C ILE A 109 -18.23 0.92 8.75
N LEU A 110 -18.92 2.03 8.49
CA LEU A 110 -19.96 2.55 9.37
C LEU A 110 -21.25 1.75 9.15
N ILE A 111 -21.66 0.99 10.17
CA ILE A 111 -22.75 0.04 10.09
C ILE A 111 -24.10 0.76 9.99
N GLU A 112 -24.92 0.38 9.01
CA GLU A 112 -26.32 0.82 8.90
C GLU A 112 -27.32 -0.35 9.05
N GLY A 113 -26.83 -1.60 8.99
CA GLY A 113 -27.64 -2.79 9.21
C GLY A 113 -26.83 -4.08 9.19
N VAL A 114 -27.23 -5.02 10.04
CA VAL A 114 -26.60 -6.35 10.16
C VAL A 114 -27.66 -7.44 10.30
N SER A 115 -27.41 -8.59 9.71
CA SER A 115 -28.22 -9.80 9.91
C SER A 115 -27.35 -11.05 9.83
N LYS A 116 -27.56 -12.02 10.72
CA LYS A 116 -26.99 -13.37 10.55
C LYS A 116 -27.54 -14.03 9.30
N VAL A 117 -26.71 -14.79 8.60
CA VAL A 117 -27.09 -15.46 7.34
C VAL A 117 -26.56 -16.88 7.28
N GLU A 118 -27.24 -17.71 6.50
CA GLU A 118 -26.82 -19.08 6.21
C GLU A 118 -25.59 -19.12 5.26
N PRO A 119 -24.77 -20.18 5.28
CA PRO A 119 -23.59 -20.31 4.43
C PRO A 119 -23.83 -20.10 2.93
N ASN A 120 -24.99 -20.51 2.42
CA ASN A 120 -25.37 -20.31 1.01
C ASN A 120 -25.41 -18.83 0.60
N MET A 121 -25.66 -17.91 1.55
CA MET A 121 -25.62 -16.47 1.26
C MET A 121 -24.21 -15.97 0.92
N MET A 122 -23.15 -16.60 1.45
CA MET A 122 -21.78 -16.25 1.06
C MET A 122 -21.50 -16.68 -0.38
N VAL A 123 -21.97 -17.87 -0.79
CA VAL A 123 -21.83 -18.35 -2.17
C VAL A 123 -22.57 -17.42 -3.14
N LEU A 124 -23.82 -17.08 -2.83
CA LEU A 124 -24.61 -16.15 -3.63
C LEU A 124 -23.94 -14.77 -3.71
N HIS A 125 -23.50 -14.23 -2.58
CA HIS A 125 -22.83 -12.94 -2.54
C HIS A 125 -21.58 -12.93 -3.41
N ARG A 126 -20.71 -13.94 -3.30
CA ARG A 126 -19.50 -14.06 -4.13
C ARG A 126 -19.82 -14.14 -5.62
N PHE A 127 -20.83 -14.92 -6.00
CA PHE A 127 -21.24 -15.02 -7.40
C PHE A 127 -21.76 -13.69 -7.94
N GLU A 128 -22.67 -13.03 -7.22
CA GLU A 128 -23.23 -11.74 -7.64
C GLU A 128 -22.15 -10.65 -7.70
N THR A 129 -21.26 -10.57 -6.70
CA THR A 129 -20.13 -9.64 -6.70
C THR A 129 -19.22 -9.87 -7.91
N LEU A 130 -18.83 -11.12 -8.17
CA LEU A 130 -17.95 -11.44 -9.29
C LEU A 130 -18.60 -11.13 -10.64
N LYS A 131 -19.88 -11.47 -10.80
CA LYS A 131 -20.63 -11.19 -12.03
C LYS A 131 -20.71 -9.69 -12.30
N GLU A 132 -21.16 -8.91 -11.31
CA GLU A 132 -21.23 -7.44 -11.43
C GLU A 132 -19.86 -6.83 -11.74
N LYS A 133 -18.81 -7.32 -11.06
CA LYS A 133 -17.43 -6.85 -11.27
C LYS A 133 -16.92 -7.19 -12.67
N ALA A 134 -17.14 -8.41 -13.16
CA ALA A 134 -16.71 -8.81 -14.50
C ALA A 134 -17.38 -7.96 -15.58
N GLU A 135 -18.70 -7.72 -15.47
CA GLU A 135 -19.44 -6.85 -16.38
C GLU A 135 -18.95 -5.40 -16.35
N HIS A 136 -18.63 -4.88 -15.16
CA HIS A 136 -18.08 -3.53 -14.99
C HIS A 136 -16.68 -3.40 -15.56
N VAL A 137 -15.77 -4.33 -15.25
CA VAL A 137 -14.37 -4.31 -15.70
C VAL A 137 -14.25 -4.28 -17.22
N LEU A 138 -15.11 -5.00 -17.95
CA LEU A 138 -15.11 -4.95 -19.41
C LEU A 138 -15.41 -3.54 -19.95
N LYS A 139 -16.40 -2.86 -19.36
CA LYS A 139 -16.74 -1.47 -19.72
C LYS A 139 -15.67 -0.48 -19.28
N ALA A 140 -15.13 -0.67 -18.08
CA ALA A 140 -14.07 0.15 -17.53
C ALA A 140 -12.82 0.10 -18.40
N ARG A 141 -12.40 -1.08 -18.87
CA ARG A 141 -11.26 -1.23 -19.81
C ARG A 141 -11.43 -0.40 -21.07
N GLU A 142 -12.59 -0.49 -21.72
CA GLU A 142 -12.85 0.35 -22.89
C GLU A 142 -12.89 1.84 -22.55
N ALA A 143 -13.36 2.21 -21.36
CA ALA A 143 -13.39 3.58 -20.90
C ALA A 143 -11.97 4.13 -20.63
N PHE A 144 -11.09 3.34 -20.01
CA PHE A 144 -9.67 3.65 -19.85
C PHE A 144 -9.02 3.86 -21.21
N ASP A 145 -9.20 2.96 -22.18
CA ASP A 145 -8.65 3.10 -23.53
C ASP A 145 -9.11 4.39 -24.23
N ILE A 146 -10.34 4.84 -23.97
CA ILE A 146 -10.87 6.09 -24.52
C ILE A 146 -10.23 7.29 -23.81
N TYR A 147 -10.17 7.24 -22.48
CA TYR A 147 -9.58 8.29 -21.65
C TYR A 147 -8.08 8.46 -21.98
N ASP A 148 -7.29 7.39 -22.02
CA ASP A 148 -5.85 7.44 -22.27
C ASP A 148 -5.53 8.04 -23.66
N ARG A 149 -6.42 7.84 -24.64
CA ARG A 149 -6.24 8.37 -26.00
C ARG A 149 -6.73 9.81 -26.19
N TYR A 150 -7.76 10.22 -25.46
CA TYR A 150 -8.51 11.44 -25.78
C TYR A 150 -8.82 12.33 -24.58
N GLY A 151 -8.46 11.93 -23.35
CA GLY A 151 -8.82 12.57 -22.09
C GLY A 151 -10.32 12.80 -21.93
N ILE A 152 -10.71 13.83 -21.16
CA ILE A 152 -12.09 14.30 -21.07
C ILE A 152 -12.40 15.34 -22.16
N THR A 153 -12.42 14.89 -23.42
CA THR A 153 -12.82 15.75 -24.54
C THR A 153 -14.26 15.49 -25.00
N ALA A 154 -14.87 16.44 -25.71
CA ALA A 154 -16.17 16.23 -26.34
C ALA A 154 -16.17 15.01 -27.28
N LYS A 155 -15.05 14.76 -27.97
CA LYS A 155 -14.86 13.57 -28.80
C LYS A 155 -14.89 12.28 -27.97
N ALA A 156 -14.18 12.23 -26.83
CA ALA A 156 -14.18 11.08 -25.93
C ALA A 156 -15.60 10.75 -25.44
N LYS A 157 -16.38 11.77 -25.03
CA LYS A 157 -17.77 11.61 -24.58
C LYS A 157 -18.68 11.01 -25.66
N VAL A 158 -18.55 11.47 -26.91
CA VAL A 158 -19.31 10.92 -28.04
C VAL A 158 -18.93 9.47 -28.33
N ILE A 159 -17.63 9.15 -28.30
CA ILE A 159 -17.15 7.76 -28.51
C ILE A 159 -17.64 6.83 -27.41
N ALA A 160 -17.53 7.25 -26.14
CA ALA A 160 -18.02 6.48 -24.99
C ALA A 160 -19.52 6.22 -25.09
N LYS A 161 -20.32 7.26 -25.39
CA LYS A 161 -21.77 7.13 -25.56
C LYS A 161 -22.14 6.13 -26.66
N ASN A 162 -21.45 6.18 -27.80
CA ASN A 162 -21.68 5.24 -28.91
C ASN A 162 -21.33 3.79 -28.56
N LYS A 163 -20.44 3.58 -27.59
CA LYS A 163 -20.05 2.27 -27.04
C LYS A 163 -20.88 1.84 -25.82
N GLY A 164 -21.88 2.62 -25.41
CA GLY A 164 -22.70 2.32 -24.24
C GLY A 164 -21.98 2.56 -22.90
N ILE A 165 -20.92 3.37 -22.90
CA ILE A 165 -20.17 3.79 -21.71
C ILE A 165 -20.73 5.14 -21.23
N SER A 166 -20.96 5.26 -19.92
CA SER A 166 -21.44 6.51 -19.34
C SER A 166 -20.35 7.58 -19.30
N GLU A 167 -20.73 8.85 -19.49
CA GLU A 167 -19.81 9.97 -19.31
C GLU A 167 -19.27 10.06 -17.88
N ASP A 168 -20.10 9.67 -16.90
CA ASP A 168 -19.73 9.56 -15.48
C ASP A 168 -18.56 8.60 -15.23
N LEU A 169 -18.44 7.53 -16.03
CA LEU A 169 -17.32 6.60 -15.90
C LEU A 169 -16.00 7.24 -16.35
N LEU A 170 -16.02 8.06 -17.40
CA LEU A 170 -14.84 8.82 -17.83
C LEU A 170 -14.42 9.85 -16.78
N MET A 171 -15.37 10.52 -16.14
CA MET A 171 -15.09 11.45 -15.04
C MET A 171 -14.53 10.72 -13.81
N THR A 172 -15.04 9.53 -13.50
CA THR A 172 -14.53 8.71 -12.39
C THR A 172 -13.10 8.22 -12.65
N ILE A 173 -12.74 7.94 -13.91
CA ILE A 173 -11.36 7.57 -14.29
C ILE A 173 -10.39 8.75 -14.10
N ASP A 174 -10.80 9.95 -14.51
CA ASP A 174 -10.01 11.17 -14.31
C ASP A 174 -9.72 11.44 -12.83
N GLU A 175 -10.77 11.33 -12.01
CA GLU A 175 -10.68 11.46 -10.56
C GLU A 175 -9.76 10.39 -9.97
N LEU A 176 -9.89 9.13 -10.40
CA LEU A 176 -9.04 8.02 -9.97
C LEU A 176 -7.55 8.28 -10.30
N TYR A 177 -7.24 8.70 -11.52
CA TYR A 177 -5.85 8.97 -11.90
C TYR A 177 -5.26 10.16 -11.14
N THR A 178 -6.06 11.18 -10.85
CA THR A 178 -5.62 12.30 -10.00
C THR A 178 -5.22 11.80 -8.62
N LEU A 179 -6.06 10.98 -7.98
CA LEU A 179 -5.77 10.39 -6.66
C LEU A 179 -4.55 9.46 -6.69
N MET A 180 -4.37 8.69 -7.78
CA MET A 180 -3.19 7.84 -7.95
C MET A 180 -1.89 8.62 -8.08
N LEU A 181 -1.92 9.79 -8.73
CA LEU A 181 -0.77 10.67 -8.85
C LEU A 181 -0.44 11.32 -7.51
N GLU A 182 -1.45 11.82 -6.79
CA GLU A 182 -1.28 12.41 -5.45
C GLU A 182 -0.69 11.41 -4.45
N GLN A 183 -1.20 10.17 -4.43
CA GLN A 183 -0.65 9.15 -3.54
C GLN A 183 0.80 8.81 -3.90
N ARG A 184 1.14 8.72 -5.18
CA ARG A 184 2.53 8.49 -5.61
C ARG A 184 3.46 9.63 -5.21
N SER A 185 3.05 10.88 -5.37
CA SER A 185 3.87 12.01 -4.94
C SER A 185 4.09 12.02 -3.43
N LEU A 186 3.06 11.69 -2.64
CA LEU A 186 3.20 11.56 -1.19
C LEU A 186 4.12 10.40 -0.79
N GLU A 187 4.04 9.27 -1.49
CA GLU A 187 4.94 8.13 -1.28
C GLU A 187 6.39 8.48 -1.64
N GLU A 188 6.61 9.25 -2.72
CA GLU A 188 7.93 9.76 -3.12
C GLU A 188 8.48 10.77 -2.07
N GLU A 189 7.65 11.72 -1.60
CA GLU A 189 8.03 12.67 -0.54
C GLU A 189 8.38 11.96 0.78
N LEU A 190 7.56 10.98 1.21
CA LEU A 190 7.89 10.19 2.41
C LEU A 190 9.18 9.39 2.22
N PHE A 191 9.42 8.83 1.04
CA PHE A 191 10.67 8.13 0.76
C PHE A 191 11.87 9.07 0.87
N GLU A 192 11.77 10.29 0.35
CA GLU A 192 12.81 11.32 0.48
C GLU A 192 13.04 11.75 1.94
N GLU A 193 11.99 11.84 2.76
CA GLU A 193 12.10 12.15 4.21
C GLU A 193 12.62 10.96 5.05
N GLU A 194 12.26 9.73 4.68
CA GLU A 194 12.69 8.51 5.38
C GLU A 194 14.11 8.06 5.00
N VAL A 195 14.65 8.51 3.87
CA VAL A 195 16.10 8.44 3.65
C VAL A 195 16.70 9.43 4.65
N PRO A 196 17.41 8.96 5.69
CA PRO A 196 18.13 9.88 6.55
C PRO A 196 19.01 10.72 5.64
N GLU A 197 19.10 12.03 5.87
CA GLU A 197 20.29 12.75 5.44
C GLU A 197 21.46 11.94 6.02
N GLU A 198 22.10 11.12 5.18
CA GLU A 198 23.42 10.64 5.50
C GLU A 198 24.23 11.92 5.63
N GLU A 199 24.41 12.38 6.88
CA GLU A 199 25.57 13.19 7.20
C GLU A 199 26.73 12.42 6.59
N ALA A 200 27.26 12.92 5.46
CA ALA A 200 28.40 12.35 4.79
C ALA A 200 29.39 11.92 5.88
N PRO A 201 29.74 10.62 5.97
CA PRO A 201 30.47 10.12 7.11
C PRO A 201 31.72 10.99 7.22
N LYS A 202 31.86 11.70 8.35
CA LYS A 202 33.03 12.54 8.61
C LYS A 202 34.26 11.68 8.33
N GLU A 203 34.99 12.03 7.28
CA GLU A 203 36.18 11.32 6.83
C GLU A 203 37.08 11.11 8.05
N ASN A 204 37.25 9.86 8.47
CA ASN A 204 38.19 9.53 9.53
C ASN A 204 39.61 9.70 8.93
N PRO A 205 40.40 10.71 9.34
CA PRO A 205 41.70 10.98 8.74
C PRO A 205 42.71 9.84 8.97
N GLU A 206 42.44 8.92 9.92
CA GLU A 206 43.24 7.71 10.10
C GLU A 206 42.91 6.62 9.08
N LEU A 207 41.64 6.52 8.64
CA LEU A 207 41.20 5.55 7.64
C LEU A 207 41.82 5.82 6.27
N GLU A 208 41.88 7.09 5.83
CA GLU A 208 42.54 7.46 4.57
C GLU A 208 44.05 7.19 4.58
N LYS A 209 44.70 7.37 5.74
CA LYS A 209 46.11 6.99 5.90
C LYS A 209 46.30 5.48 5.80
N ALA A 210 45.40 4.70 6.39
CA ALA A 210 45.45 3.24 6.33
C ALA A 210 45.19 2.72 4.91
N LYS A 211 44.20 3.26 4.19
CA LYS A 211 43.95 2.94 2.77
C LYS A 211 45.21 3.16 1.93
N LYS A 212 45.83 4.32 2.08
CA LYS A 212 47.06 4.64 1.36
C LYS A 212 48.21 3.68 1.70
N ALA A 213 48.38 3.36 2.98
CA ALA A 213 49.42 2.42 3.43
C ALA A 213 49.19 0.99 2.89
N VAL A 214 47.93 0.55 2.80
CA VAL A 214 47.57 -0.74 2.17
C VAL A 214 47.90 -0.75 0.68
N LEU A 215 47.52 0.31 -0.05
CA LEU A 215 47.83 0.44 -1.48
C LEU A 215 49.33 0.49 -1.76
N ASP A 216 50.07 1.33 -1.03
CA ASP A 216 51.53 1.45 -1.16
C ASP A 216 52.22 0.08 -0.91
N LEU A 217 51.74 -0.66 0.10
CA LEU A 217 52.27 -1.99 0.43
C LEU A 217 52.02 -3.02 -0.69
N LEU A 218 50.83 -2.98 -1.29
CA LEU A 218 50.43 -3.86 -2.38
C LEU A 218 51.21 -3.55 -3.67
N GLN A 219 51.40 -2.26 -3.98
CA GLN A 219 52.17 -1.80 -5.13
C GLN A 219 53.67 -2.10 -5.00
N GLU A 220 54.27 -1.95 -3.81
CA GLU A 220 55.70 -2.23 -3.58
C GLU A 220 56.05 -3.70 -3.85
N LYS A 221 55.13 -4.63 -3.53
CA LYS A 221 55.39 -6.07 -3.62
C LYS A 221 55.08 -6.68 -4.99
N GLY A 222 54.21 -6.03 -5.78
CA GLY A 222 53.89 -6.44 -7.16
C GLY A 222 53.41 -7.88 -7.30
N LYS A 223 52.82 -8.43 -6.23
CA LYS A 223 52.27 -9.79 -6.13
C LYS A 223 51.10 -9.78 -5.13
N PRO A 224 50.13 -10.71 -5.26
CA PRO A 224 49.05 -10.84 -4.29
C PRO A 224 49.59 -11.07 -2.88
N LEU A 225 49.15 -10.24 -1.93
CA LEU A 225 49.52 -10.36 -0.52
C LEU A 225 48.35 -10.90 0.29
N SER A 226 48.64 -11.88 1.16
CA SER A 226 47.60 -12.41 2.05
C SER A 226 47.14 -11.37 3.07
N HIS A 227 45.86 -11.38 3.42
CA HIS A 227 45.25 -10.59 4.50
C HIS A 227 46.11 -10.56 5.76
N ARG A 228 46.49 -11.73 6.27
CA ARG A 228 47.37 -11.91 7.45
C ARG A 228 48.72 -11.19 7.34
N PHE A 229 49.27 -11.08 6.14
CA PHE A 229 50.54 -10.39 5.91
C PHE A 229 50.37 -8.88 5.94
N ILE A 230 49.29 -8.37 5.36
CA ILE A 230 48.96 -6.93 5.34
C ILE A 230 48.71 -6.45 6.76
N VAL A 231 47.82 -7.11 7.50
CA VAL A 231 47.54 -6.82 8.93
C VAL A 231 48.82 -6.85 9.75
N LYS A 232 49.64 -7.91 9.63
CA LYS A 232 50.88 -8.04 10.41
C LYS A 232 51.89 -6.94 10.11
N LYS A 233 52.01 -6.49 8.85
CA LYS A 233 52.98 -5.45 8.47
C LYS A 233 52.50 -4.05 8.86
N LEU A 234 51.19 -3.80 8.81
CA LEU A 234 50.58 -2.52 9.16
C LEU A 234 50.21 -2.40 10.65
N SER A 235 50.24 -3.49 11.42
CA SER A 235 49.99 -3.52 12.88
C SER A 235 50.89 -2.60 13.73
N LYS A 236 51.97 -2.06 13.15
CA LYS A 236 52.84 -1.09 13.82
C LYS A 236 52.28 0.34 13.80
N GLU A 237 51.42 0.64 12.84
CA GLU A 237 50.91 1.99 12.56
C GLU A 237 49.39 2.08 12.68
N PHE A 238 48.67 0.99 12.46
CA PHE A 238 47.21 0.93 12.49
C PHE A 238 46.71 -0.28 13.28
N ASP A 239 45.53 -0.14 13.87
CA ASP A 239 44.85 -1.26 14.51
C ASP A 239 44.30 -2.24 13.45
N GLU A 240 44.16 -3.51 13.83
CA GLU A 240 43.71 -4.58 12.93
C GLU A 240 42.32 -4.29 12.36
N GLU A 241 41.41 -3.80 13.19
CA GLU A 241 40.04 -3.42 12.75
C GLU A 241 40.06 -2.32 11.69
N LEU A 242 40.99 -1.36 11.82
CA LEU A 242 41.10 -0.21 10.92
C LEU A 242 41.76 -0.60 9.58
N VAL A 243 42.67 -1.58 9.60
CA VAL A 243 43.24 -2.17 8.37
C VAL A 243 42.18 -2.98 7.62
N ASP A 244 41.36 -3.73 8.34
CA ASP A 244 40.26 -4.51 7.75
C ASP A 244 39.19 -3.61 7.13
N GLU A 245 38.86 -2.52 7.79
CA GLU A 245 37.96 -1.50 7.24
C GLU A 245 38.55 -0.87 5.98
N ALA A 246 39.85 -0.54 5.98
CA ALA A 246 40.53 0.03 4.81
C ALA A 246 40.52 -0.93 3.61
N ILE A 247 40.81 -2.22 3.81
CA ILE A 247 40.74 -3.24 2.75
C ILE A 247 39.32 -3.35 2.18
N THR A 248 38.32 -3.38 3.06
CA THR A 248 36.90 -3.48 2.65
C THR A 248 36.48 -2.28 1.80
N ARG A 249 36.89 -1.07 2.19
CA ARG A 249 36.60 0.15 1.43
C ARG A 249 37.31 0.17 0.09
N LEU A 250 38.59 -0.22 0.03
CA LEU A 250 39.35 -0.27 -1.22
C LEU A 250 38.78 -1.32 -2.20
N LEU A 251 38.25 -2.44 -1.70
CA LEU A 251 37.53 -3.42 -2.53
C LEU A 251 36.22 -2.83 -3.08
N ALA A 252 35.48 -2.08 -2.26
CA ALA A 252 34.24 -1.43 -2.66
C ALA A 252 34.47 -0.27 -3.65
N GLU A 253 35.56 0.48 -3.47
CA GLU A 253 36.01 1.59 -4.34
C GLU A 253 36.62 1.07 -5.65
N GLY A 254 37.05 -0.20 -5.68
CA GLY A 254 37.62 -0.84 -6.86
C GLY A 254 39.09 -0.49 -7.09
N ASP A 255 39.81 -0.09 -6.05
CA ASP A 255 41.26 0.20 -6.10
C ASP A 255 42.11 -1.07 -5.95
N ILE A 256 41.55 -2.10 -5.30
CA ILE A 256 42.18 -3.42 -5.14
C ILE A 256 41.17 -4.50 -5.50
N TYR A 257 41.67 -5.70 -5.80
CA TYR A 257 40.86 -6.87 -6.06
C TYR A 257 41.40 -8.11 -5.34
N GLU A 258 40.56 -9.13 -5.19
CA GLU A 258 40.86 -10.36 -4.46
C GLU A 258 40.99 -11.54 -5.45
N PRO A 259 42.19 -11.81 -6.02
CA PRO A 259 42.39 -12.91 -6.98
C PRO A 259 42.16 -14.30 -6.37
N GLU A 260 42.51 -14.49 -5.10
CA GLU A 260 42.27 -15.71 -4.33
C GLU A 260 41.73 -15.31 -2.96
N THR A 261 40.86 -16.13 -2.37
CA THR A 261 40.25 -15.82 -1.06
C THR A 261 41.33 -15.55 0.00
N GLY A 262 41.29 -14.35 0.57
CA GLY A 262 42.24 -13.83 1.55
C GLY A 262 43.55 -13.29 0.96
N TYR A 263 43.64 -13.07 -0.37
CA TYR A 263 44.79 -12.44 -1.04
C TYR A 263 44.34 -11.24 -1.86
N TYR A 264 45.03 -10.12 -1.69
CA TYR A 264 44.68 -8.86 -2.36
C TYR A 264 45.82 -8.39 -3.27
N GLU A 265 45.45 -7.77 -4.37
CA GLU A 265 46.36 -7.18 -5.35
C GLU A 265 45.76 -5.83 -5.83
N PRO A 266 46.57 -4.81 -6.13
CA PRO A 266 46.03 -3.55 -6.66
C PRO A 266 45.56 -3.76 -8.09
N LEU A 267 44.51 -3.02 -8.48
CA LEU A 267 44.03 -2.97 -9.87
C LEU A 267 44.96 -2.17 -10.79
#